data_AF-A0A6L8E280-F1
#
_entry.id   AF-A0A6L8E280-F1
#
_cell.length_a   1.000
_cell.length_b   1.000
_cell.length_c   1.000
_cell.angle_alpha   90.00
_cell.angle_beta   90.00
_cell.angle_gamma   90.00
#
_symmetry.space_group_name_H-M   'P 1'
#
loop_
_entity.id
_entity.type
_entity.pdbx_description
1 polymer ?
#
loop_
_entity_poly.entity_id
_entity_poly.type
_entity_poly.pdbx_seq_one_letter_code
_entity_poly.pdbx_strand_id
1 'polypeptide(L)'
;MAVAIVVVPFAYAVSGVHHDVLMAAGSGLAVGIGISLRTRERIGLSAGILVGTVVGMVAALLAGLIPGNGIGSLVPPLVALAVGLVDGLGTTHLRGYREVGIEALIMAGLIGIGLFPVIGLMWTIRCFAVAPLTALIAGALTGSPEARRFARPPVLLVLAALATIAMAMQGVASEDLATGVPLTDALAGAVVSVATRLIAVPAVVFLAARAAAVWLQPRLQVYQQLAEYLRVMWIPIGGFAVGYVAIIIVFAGFGGMLARFIPEAFVGAEDAGIGEWIAFSFFRALAQDYPGIVPVSAAAWLLVGVQVILAVGWALVVFAAVMSSIQPRLERIARQALSSTSE
;
A
#
# COMPACT_ATOMS: atom_id res chain seq x y z
N MET A 1 15.57 1.06 0.76
CA MET A 1 15.40 1.79 2.04
C MET A 1 15.21 3.30 1.85
N ALA A 2 15.96 3.99 0.99
CA ALA A 2 15.77 5.43 0.76
C ALA A 2 14.37 5.83 0.23
N VAL A 3 13.74 5.00 -0.62
CA VAL A 3 12.39 5.28 -1.16
C VAL A 3 11.31 5.22 -0.07
N ALA A 4 11.41 4.31 0.89
CA ALA A 4 10.45 4.21 2.00
C ALA A 4 10.56 5.39 2.99
N ILE A 5 11.77 5.95 3.15
CA ILE A 5 12.03 7.09 4.03
C ILE A 5 11.59 8.41 3.39
N VAL A 6 11.47 8.49 2.06
CA VAL A 6 10.98 9.70 1.36
C VAL A 6 9.48 9.63 1.12
N VAL A 7 8.92 8.47 0.77
CA VAL A 7 7.48 8.35 0.45
C VAL A 7 6.60 8.41 1.70
N VAL A 8 7.05 7.88 2.84
CA VAL A 8 6.26 7.90 4.09
C VAL A 8 6.05 9.32 4.63
N PRO A 9 7.08 10.18 4.76
CA PRO A 9 6.88 11.56 5.17
C PRO A 9 6.19 12.42 4.10
N PHE A 10 6.38 12.10 2.81
CA PHE A 10 5.73 12.85 1.72
C PHE A 10 4.23 12.54 1.63
N ALA A 11 3.83 11.27 1.84
CA ALA A 11 2.43 10.91 2.04
C ALA A 11 1.88 11.60 3.30
N TYR A 12 2.62 11.57 4.41
CA TYR A 12 2.24 12.21 5.68
C TYR A 12 2.06 13.73 5.58
N ALA A 13 2.90 14.43 4.81
CA ALA A 13 2.81 15.87 4.58
C ALA A 13 1.67 16.26 3.64
N VAL A 14 1.24 15.35 2.74
CA VAL A 14 0.11 15.56 1.83
C VAL A 14 -1.23 15.09 2.44
N SER A 15 -1.21 14.18 3.42
CA SER A 15 -2.40 13.44 3.90
C SER A 15 -2.95 13.87 5.25
N GLY A 16 -2.56 15.03 5.80
CA GLY A 16 -3.12 15.56 7.06
C GLY A 16 -4.64 15.73 7.06
N VAL A 17 -5.29 15.64 5.89
CA VAL A 17 -6.73 15.86 5.68
C VAL A 17 -7.51 14.55 5.40
N HIS A 18 -6.85 13.43 5.06
CA HIS A 18 -7.54 12.21 4.61
C HIS A 18 -7.03 10.95 5.33
N HIS A 19 -7.80 10.48 6.33
CA HIS A 19 -7.50 9.28 7.11
C HIS A 19 -7.38 8.02 6.24
N ASP A 20 -8.11 7.96 5.13
CA ASP A 20 -8.13 6.83 4.19
C ASP A 20 -6.78 6.66 3.49
N VAL A 21 -6.10 7.77 3.18
CA VAL A 21 -4.77 7.78 2.53
C VAL A 21 -3.69 7.32 3.51
N LEU A 22 -3.79 7.71 4.78
CA LEU A 22 -2.88 7.24 5.84
C LEU A 22 -3.05 5.73 6.08
N MET A 23 -4.29 5.23 6.13
CA MET A 23 -4.56 3.80 6.26
C MET A 23 -4.00 3.00 5.07
N ALA A 24 -4.19 3.52 3.85
CA ALA A 24 -3.68 2.92 2.62
C ALA A 24 -2.15 2.84 2.58
N ALA A 25 -1.49 3.97 2.81
CA ALA A 25 -0.04 4.07 2.77
C ALA A 25 0.60 3.23 3.87
N GLY A 26 0.10 3.33 5.10
CA GLY A 26 0.64 2.64 6.26
C GLY A 26 0.53 1.12 6.15
N SER A 27 -0.69 0.60 5.93
CA SER A 27 -0.92 -0.85 5.81
C SER A 27 -0.24 -1.44 4.58
N GLY A 28 -0.29 -0.76 3.44
CA GLY A 28 0.32 -1.24 2.20
C GLY A 28 1.85 -1.28 2.27
N LEU A 29 2.49 -0.25 2.85
CA LEU A 29 3.94 -0.25 3.03
C LEU A 29 4.39 -1.28 4.06
N ALA A 30 3.69 -1.40 5.20
CA ALA A 30 4.05 -2.36 6.23
C ALA A 30 3.98 -3.80 5.69
N VAL A 31 2.89 -4.16 5.01
CA VAL A 31 2.73 -5.47 4.37
C VAL A 31 3.78 -5.67 3.28
N GLY A 32 3.97 -4.69 2.40
CA GLY A 32 4.89 -4.83 1.28
C GLY A 32 6.35 -4.97 1.71
N ILE A 33 6.79 -4.20 2.70
CA ILE A 33 8.13 -4.31 3.29
C ILE A 33 8.27 -5.64 4.05
N GLY A 34 7.27 -6.01 4.86
CA GLY A 34 7.32 -7.24 5.67
C GLY A 34 7.45 -8.50 4.83
N ILE A 35 6.73 -8.59 3.71
CA ILE A 35 6.85 -9.69 2.74
C ILE A 35 8.21 -9.63 2.04
N SER A 36 8.61 -8.46 1.55
CA SER A 36 9.88 -8.29 0.82
C SER A 36 11.11 -8.68 1.66
N LEU A 37 11.06 -8.47 2.98
CA LEU A 37 12.13 -8.86 3.89
C LEU A 37 12.15 -10.36 4.21
N ARG A 38 10.99 -11.04 4.19
CA ARG A 38 10.88 -12.48 4.48
C ARG A 38 11.27 -13.35 3.28
N THR A 39 10.96 -12.90 2.08
CA THR A 39 11.20 -13.69 0.87
C THR A 39 12.55 -13.30 0.27
N ARG A 40 13.59 -14.11 0.53
CA ARG A 40 14.99 -13.86 0.07
C ARG A 40 15.17 -13.95 -1.45
N GLU A 41 14.22 -14.54 -2.17
CA GLU A 41 14.30 -14.70 -3.62
C GLU A 41 13.84 -13.45 -4.37
N ARG A 42 14.33 -13.24 -5.61
CA ARG A 42 13.97 -12.06 -6.43
C ARG A 42 12.46 -11.85 -6.60
N ILE A 43 11.70 -12.93 -6.62
CA ILE A 43 10.23 -12.93 -6.70
C ILE A 43 9.62 -12.25 -5.46
N GLY A 44 10.29 -12.38 -4.31
CA GLY A 44 9.88 -11.88 -3.01
C GLY A 44 9.70 -10.38 -2.90
N LEU A 45 10.62 -9.61 -3.49
CA LEU A 45 10.55 -8.14 -3.44
C LEU A 45 9.45 -7.60 -4.36
N SER A 46 9.29 -8.15 -5.57
CA SER A 46 8.19 -7.78 -6.45
C SER A 46 6.84 -8.22 -5.91
N ALA A 47 6.75 -9.42 -5.33
CA ALA A 47 5.52 -9.92 -4.73
C ALA A 47 5.15 -9.10 -3.49
N GLY A 48 6.13 -8.73 -2.65
CA GLY A 48 5.88 -7.83 -1.52
C GLY A 48 5.32 -6.49 -1.96
N ILE A 49 5.92 -5.83 -2.96
CA ILE A 49 5.40 -4.57 -3.50
C ILE A 49 3.97 -4.74 -4.04
N LEU A 50 3.71 -5.80 -4.81
CA LEU A 50 2.38 -6.05 -5.36
C LEU A 50 1.33 -6.30 -4.27
N VAL A 51 1.62 -7.19 -3.31
CA VAL A 51 0.69 -7.47 -2.21
C VAL A 51 0.47 -6.21 -1.36
N GLY A 52 1.54 -5.49 -1.04
CA GLY A 52 1.45 -4.24 -0.28
C GLY A 52 0.62 -3.17 -1.00
N THR A 53 0.82 -2.95 -2.29
CA THR A 53 0.05 -1.97 -3.08
C THR A 53 -1.43 -2.35 -3.18
N VAL A 54 -1.75 -3.61 -3.42
CA VAL A 54 -3.15 -4.08 -3.47
C VAL A 54 -3.81 -3.96 -2.10
N VAL A 55 -3.14 -4.40 -1.02
CA VAL A 55 -3.68 -4.29 0.34
C VAL A 55 -3.89 -2.83 0.73
N GLY A 56 -2.93 -1.95 0.45
CA GLY A 56 -3.06 -0.52 0.72
C GLY A 56 -4.20 0.12 -0.07
N MET A 57 -4.33 -0.18 -1.36
CA MET A 57 -5.41 0.35 -2.20
C MET A 57 -6.79 -0.13 -1.73
N VAL A 58 -6.92 -1.41 -1.39
CA VAL A 58 -8.18 -1.94 -0.83
C VAL A 58 -8.48 -1.34 0.55
N ALA A 59 -7.46 -1.12 1.39
CA ALA A 59 -7.64 -0.43 2.66
C ALA A 59 -8.17 1.00 2.46
N ALA A 60 -7.63 1.75 1.48
CA ALA A 60 -8.12 3.07 1.12
C ALA A 60 -9.59 3.05 0.68
N LEU A 61 -9.92 2.14 -0.25
CA LEU A 61 -11.26 2.02 -0.81
C LEU A 61 -12.28 1.66 0.27
N LEU A 62 -11.95 0.70 1.13
CA LEU A 62 -12.85 0.29 2.20
C LEU A 62 -12.98 1.36 3.29
N ALA A 63 -11.91 2.11 3.59
CA ALA A 63 -11.99 3.24 4.51
C ALA A 63 -12.92 4.34 3.99
N GLY A 64 -12.82 4.67 2.69
CA GLY A 64 -13.70 5.68 2.07
C GLY A 64 -15.16 5.23 1.89
N LEU A 65 -15.43 3.92 1.84
CA LEU A 65 -16.78 3.36 1.67
C LEU A 65 -17.54 3.18 3.00
N ILE A 66 -16.86 3.12 4.14
CA ILE A 66 -17.47 2.85 5.44
C ILE A 66 -17.40 4.13 6.30
N PRO A 67 -18.46 4.97 6.29
CA PRO A 67 -18.50 6.14 7.16
C PRO A 67 -18.57 5.71 8.64
N GLY A 68 -17.71 6.29 9.48
CA GLY A 68 -17.68 6.06 10.93
C GLY A 68 -16.67 5.00 11.40
N ASN A 69 -16.75 4.64 12.69
CA ASN A 69 -15.83 3.81 13.49
C ASN A 69 -15.61 2.34 12.97
N GLY A 70 -15.91 2.06 11.71
CA GLY A 70 -15.87 0.77 11.03
C GLY A 70 -14.46 0.21 10.78
N ILE A 71 -13.41 0.87 11.28
CA ILE A 71 -12.02 0.42 11.10
C ILE A 71 -11.81 -0.99 11.67
N GLY A 72 -12.50 -1.35 12.76
CA GLY A 72 -12.49 -2.70 13.32
C GLY A 72 -13.05 -3.77 12.37
N SER A 73 -13.95 -3.39 11.46
CA SER A 73 -14.52 -4.30 10.44
C SER A 73 -13.63 -4.45 9.19
N LEU A 74 -12.64 -3.58 9.01
CA LEU A 74 -11.71 -3.59 7.87
C LEU A 74 -10.59 -4.61 8.02
N VAL A 75 -10.15 -4.85 9.25
CA VAL A 75 -8.98 -5.70 9.52
C VAL A 75 -9.20 -7.15 9.06
N PRO A 76 -10.34 -7.82 9.35
CA PRO A 76 -10.59 -9.19 8.88
C PRO A 76 -10.50 -9.40 7.36
N PRO A 77 -11.18 -8.61 6.50
CA PRO A 77 -11.02 -8.76 5.06
C PRO A 77 -9.62 -8.40 4.57
N LEU A 78 -8.93 -7.41 5.18
CA LEU A 78 -7.57 -7.05 4.77
C LEU A 78 -6.55 -8.16 5.09
N VAL A 79 -6.65 -8.79 6.26
CA VAL A 79 -5.78 -9.93 6.60
C VAL A 79 -6.07 -11.09 5.66
N ALA A 80 -7.34 -11.38 5.40
CA ALA A 80 -7.75 -12.45 4.48
C ALA A 80 -7.28 -12.20 3.03
N LEU A 81 -7.37 -10.96 2.55
CA LEU A 81 -6.84 -10.52 1.26
C LEU A 81 -5.33 -10.76 1.18
N ALA A 82 -4.57 -10.29 2.18
CA ALA A 82 -3.12 -10.41 2.20
C ALA A 82 -2.68 -11.89 2.20
N VAL A 83 -3.28 -12.72 3.06
CA VAL A 83 -2.98 -14.16 3.12
C VAL A 83 -3.38 -14.86 1.82
N GLY A 84 -4.52 -14.51 1.21
CA GLY A 84 -4.96 -15.08 -0.06
C GLY A 84 -4.05 -14.74 -1.23
N LEU A 85 -3.57 -13.49 -1.32
CA LEU A 85 -2.59 -13.08 -2.33
C LEU A 85 -1.25 -13.81 -2.16
N VAL A 86 -0.77 -13.93 -0.91
CA VAL A 86 0.48 -14.63 -0.60
C VAL A 86 0.40 -16.11 -0.97
N ASP A 87 -0.70 -16.78 -0.61
CA ASP A 87 -0.96 -18.17 -1.00
C ASP A 87 -0.99 -18.34 -2.53
N GLY A 88 -1.77 -17.50 -3.21
CA GLY A 88 -1.99 -17.62 -4.65
C GLY A 88 -0.76 -17.26 -5.51
N LEU A 89 0.12 -16.38 -5.01
CA LEU A 89 1.39 -16.07 -5.67
C LEU A 89 2.45 -17.16 -5.42
N GLY A 90 2.19 -18.12 -4.53
CA GLY A 90 3.11 -19.21 -4.20
C GLY A 90 4.38 -18.73 -3.48
N THR A 91 4.36 -17.56 -2.83
CA THR A 91 5.54 -17.01 -2.13
C THR A 91 5.83 -17.74 -0.82
N THR A 92 4.82 -18.37 -0.22
CA THR A 92 4.96 -19.28 0.92
C THR A 92 4.17 -20.56 0.64
N HIS A 93 4.76 -21.70 1.00
CA HIS A 93 4.03 -22.97 0.95
C HIS A 93 3.12 -23.05 2.17
N LEU A 94 1.85 -22.68 2.02
CA LEU A 94 0.84 -22.85 3.07
C LEU A 94 0.21 -24.25 2.95
N ARG A 95 0.85 -25.25 3.54
CA ARG A 95 0.44 -26.66 3.48
C ARG A 95 -0.39 -27.11 4.68
N GLY A 96 -0.58 -26.27 5.70
CA GLY A 96 -1.45 -26.59 6.83
C GLY A 96 -1.78 -25.44 7.77
N TYR A 97 -2.70 -25.69 8.72
CA TYR A 97 -3.23 -24.70 9.68
C TYR A 97 -2.16 -23.95 10.47
N ARG A 98 -1.02 -24.59 10.76
CA ARG A 98 0.09 -23.95 11.49
C ARG A 98 0.76 -22.86 10.66
N GLU A 99 1.08 -23.16 9.41
CA GLU A 99 1.75 -22.21 8.51
C GLU A 99 0.82 -21.05 8.16
N VAL A 100 -0.45 -21.36 7.87
CA VAL A 100 -1.50 -20.36 7.67
C VAL A 100 -1.70 -19.51 8.92
N GLY A 101 -1.64 -20.12 10.12
CA GLY A 101 -1.73 -19.41 11.40
C GLY A 101 -0.60 -18.41 11.61
N ILE A 102 0.64 -18.81 11.33
CA ILE A 102 1.80 -17.92 11.40
C ILE A 102 1.66 -16.79 10.39
N GLU A 103 1.24 -17.09 9.15
CA GLU A 103 1.12 -16.09 8.10
C GLU A 103 0.00 -15.07 8.42
N ALA A 104 -1.15 -15.54 8.88
CA ALA A 104 -2.25 -14.67 9.31
C ALA A 104 -1.85 -13.78 10.50
N LEU A 105 -1.07 -14.31 11.45
CA LEU A 105 -0.56 -13.53 12.58
C LEU A 105 0.41 -12.43 12.13
N ILE A 106 1.31 -12.76 11.20
CA ILE A 106 2.27 -11.79 10.64
C ILE A 106 1.53 -10.71 9.85
N MET A 107 0.58 -11.09 8.98
CA MET A 107 -0.21 -10.12 8.20
C MET A 107 -1.05 -9.23 9.12
N ALA A 108 -1.68 -9.79 10.14
CA ALA A 108 -2.41 -9.02 11.14
C ALA A 108 -1.49 -8.02 11.88
N GLY A 109 -0.27 -8.44 12.23
CA GLY A 109 0.72 -7.56 12.84
C GLY A 109 1.18 -6.44 11.91
N LEU A 110 1.50 -6.75 10.65
CA LEU A 110 1.93 -5.75 9.67
C LEU A 110 0.82 -4.75 9.35
N ILE A 111 -0.42 -5.22 9.16
CA ILE A 111 -1.59 -4.35 8.96
C ILE A 111 -1.82 -3.50 10.21
N GLY A 112 -1.76 -4.09 11.41
CA GLY A 112 -1.88 -3.35 12.66
C GLY A 112 -0.84 -2.25 12.81
N ILE A 113 0.44 -2.54 12.55
CA ILE A 113 1.53 -1.55 12.56
C ILE A 113 1.26 -0.44 11.53
N GLY A 114 0.81 -0.81 10.34
CA GLY A 114 0.48 0.16 9.30
C GLY A 114 -0.69 1.08 9.66
N LEU A 115 -1.67 0.56 10.41
CA LEU A 115 -2.83 1.32 10.87
C LEU A 115 -2.58 2.06 12.20
N PHE A 116 -1.49 1.75 12.92
CA PHE A 116 -1.16 2.33 14.23
C PHE A 116 -1.31 3.86 14.31
N PRO A 117 -0.84 4.66 13.33
CA PRO A 117 -0.99 6.12 13.37
C PRO A 117 -2.45 6.59 13.39
N VAL A 118 -3.37 5.76 12.90
CA VAL A 118 -4.80 6.09 12.74
C VAL A 118 -5.63 5.55 13.91
N ILE A 119 -5.36 4.33 14.36
CA ILE A 119 -6.20 3.63 15.35
C ILE A 119 -5.61 3.60 16.76
N GLY A 120 -4.33 3.93 16.91
CA GLY A 120 -3.62 3.88 18.18
C GLY A 120 -3.32 2.46 18.69
N LEU A 121 -2.63 2.39 19.83
CA LEU A 121 -2.05 1.16 20.36
C LEU A 121 -3.08 0.06 20.68
N MET A 122 -4.18 0.42 21.34
CA MET A 122 -5.16 -0.55 21.82
C MET A 122 -5.87 -1.28 20.66
N TRP A 123 -6.21 -0.57 19.60
CA TRP A 123 -6.81 -1.15 18.39
C TRP A 123 -5.81 -1.92 17.54
N THR A 124 -4.54 -1.51 17.55
CA THR A 124 -3.45 -2.28 16.94
C THR A 124 -3.33 -3.67 17.56
N ILE A 125 -3.44 -3.78 18.89
CA ILE A 125 -3.42 -5.07 19.60
C ILE A 125 -4.64 -5.93 19.19
N ARG A 126 -5.81 -5.32 19.00
CA ARG A 126 -7.02 -6.05 18.55
C ARG A 126 -6.89 -6.63 17.15
N CYS A 127 -6.01 -6.11 16.29
CA CYS A 127 -5.76 -6.69 14.97
C CYS A 127 -5.26 -8.14 15.07
N PHE A 128 -4.47 -8.47 16.10
CA PHE A 128 -3.97 -9.82 16.32
C PHE A 128 -5.08 -10.82 16.68
N ALA A 129 -6.18 -10.35 17.30
CA ALA A 129 -7.31 -11.22 17.65
C ALA A 129 -8.04 -11.77 16.41
N VAL A 130 -7.83 -11.16 15.24
CA VAL A 130 -8.44 -11.59 13.97
C VAL A 130 -7.66 -12.74 13.32
N ALA A 131 -6.37 -12.84 13.60
CA ALA A 131 -5.49 -13.83 12.97
C ALA A 131 -5.94 -15.30 13.13
N PRO A 132 -6.40 -15.76 14.32
CA PRO A 132 -6.85 -17.15 14.48
C PRO A 132 -8.06 -17.50 13.60
N LEU A 133 -9.02 -16.58 13.48
CA LEU A 133 -10.21 -16.78 12.66
C LEU A 133 -9.86 -16.82 11.17
N THR A 134 -9.07 -15.86 10.70
CA THR A 134 -8.58 -15.84 9.32
C THR A 134 -7.78 -17.10 9.01
N ALA A 135 -6.98 -17.58 9.95
CA ALA A 135 -6.20 -18.81 9.78
C ALA A 135 -7.06 -20.07 9.69
N LEU A 136 -8.16 -20.12 10.44
CA LEU A 136 -9.14 -21.21 10.36
C LEU A 136 -9.84 -21.22 9.00
N ILE A 137 -10.30 -20.05 8.54
CA ILE A 137 -10.95 -19.86 7.24
C ILE A 137 -9.99 -20.24 6.12
N ALA A 138 -8.80 -19.63 6.09
CA ALA A 138 -7.81 -19.89 5.07
C ALA A 138 -7.36 -21.37 5.11
N GLY A 139 -7.09 -21.94 6.29
CA GLY A 139 -6.71 -23.35 6.44
C GLY A 139 -7.79 -24.36 6.00
N ALA A 140 -9.07 -24.02 6.15
CA ALA A 140 -10.18 -24.84 5.64
C ALA A 140 -10.34 -24.73 4.11
N LEU A 141 -9.94 -23.60 3.53
CA LEU A 141 -10.05 -23.29 2.10
C LEU A 141 -8.77 -23.61 1.30
N THR A 142 -7.63 -23.75 1.96
CA THR A 142 -6.36 -24.18 1.38
C THR A 142 -6.23 -25.71 1.40
N GLY A 143 -5.49 -26.26 0.44
CA GLY A 143 -5.24 -27.71 0.33
C GLY A 143 -6.20 -28.49 -0.57
N SER A 144 -5.67 -29.61 -1.11
CA SER A 144 -6.44 -30.60 -1.88
C SER A 144 -7.51 -31.24 -1.00
N PRO A 145 -8.60 -31.77 -1.59
CA PRO A 145 -9.66 -32.45 -0.83
C PRO A 145 -9.13 -33.57 0.07
N GLU A 146 -8.02 -34.21 -0.34
CA GLU A 146 -7.35 -35.29 0.40
C GLU A 146 -6.56 -34.75 1.60
N ALA A 147 -5.80 -33.67 1.43
CA ALA A 147 -5.06 -33.03 2.52
C ALA A 147 -5.98 -32.51 3.63
N ARG A 148 -7.19 -32.04 3.27
CA ARG A 148 -8.20 -31.56 4.22
C ARG A 148 -8.76 -32.66 5.13
N ARG A 149 -8.80 -33.92 4.68
CA ARG A 149 -9.33 -35.04 5.48
C ARG A 149 -8.42 -35.40 6.66
N PHE A 150 -7.13 -35.10 6.56
CA PHE A 150 -6.13 -35.45 7.58
C PHE A 150 -5.64 -34.25 8.40
N ALA A 151 -5.85 -33.02 7.93
CA ALA A 151 -5.51 -31.81 8.66
C ALA A 151 -6.58 -31.47 9.71
N ARG A 152 -6.40 -31.93 10.95
CA ARG A 152 -7.22 -31.45 12.08
C ARG A 152 -6.76 -30.06 12.51
N PRO A 153 -7.68 -29.08 12.70
CA PRO A 153 -7.31 -27.77 13.22
C PRO A 153 -6.80 -27.92 14.66
N PRO A 154 -5.72 -27.21 15.04
CA PRO A 154 -5.22 -27.25 16.41
C PRO A 154 -6.28 -26.64 17.36
N VAL A 155 -6.55 -27.32 18.48
CA VAL A 155 -7.61 -26.93 19.43
C VAL A 155 -7.47 -25.48 19.90
N LEU A 156 -6.23 -25.03 20.15
CA LEU A 156 -5.96 -23.65 20.56
C LEU A 156 -6.41 -22.61 19.52
N LEU A 157 -6.29 -22.93 18.23
CA LEU A 157 -6.70 -22.03 17.15
C LEU A 157 -8.22 -21.96 17.05
N VAL A 158 -8.91 -23.10 17.27
CA VAL A 158 -10.38 -23.15 17.35
C VAL A 158 -10.89 -22.34 18.54
N LEU A 159 -10.30 -22.54 19.73
CA LEU A 159 -10.67 -21.80 20.94
C LEU A 159 -10.43 -20.29 20.77
N ALA A 160 -9.30 -19.90 20.18
CA ALA A 160 -8.99 -18.50 19.91
C ALA A 160 -9.99 -17.89 18.92
N ALA A 161 -10.35 -18.59 17.84
CA ALA A 161 -11.35 -18.10 16.89
C ALA A 161 -12.74 -17.97 17.52
N LEU A 162 -13.14 -18.93 18.37
CA LEU A 162 -14.39 -18.86 19.13
C LEU A 162 -14.39 -17.67 20.09
N ALA A 163 -13.27 -17.39 20.77
CA ALA A 163 -13.13 -16.22 21.63
C ALA A 163 -13.28 -14.91 20.82
N THR A 164 -12.69 -14.83 19.62
CA THR A 164 -12.86 -13.66 18.73
C THR A 164 -14.31 -13.47 18.31
N ILE A 165 -15.00 -14.54 17.95
CA ILE A 165 -16.43 -14.51 17.59
C ILE A 165 -17.26 -14.05 18.80
N ALA A 166 -17.01 -14.60 19.98
CA ALA A 166 -17.73 -14.24 21.20
C ALA A 166 -17.53 -12.76 21.58
N MET A 167 -16.30 -12.25 21.49
CA MET A 167 -16.02 -10.82 21.73
C MET A 167 -16.72 -9.92 20.72
N ALA A 168 -16.77 -10.31 19.44
CA ALA A 168 -17.46 -9.55 18.40
C ALA A 168 -18.99 -9.55 18.61
N MET A 169 -19.55 -10.72 18.95
CA MET A 169 -20.97 -10.89 19.29
C MET A 169 -21.36 -10.00 20.47
N GLN A 170 -20.55 -9.98 21.52
CA GLN A 170 -20.78 -9.13 22.69
C GLN A 170 -20.73 -7.64 22.31
N GLY A 171 -19.77 -7.25 21.48
CA GLY A 171 -19.65 -5.87 20.99
C GLY A 171 -20.91 -5.40 20.26
N VAL A 172 -21.35 -6.16 19.25
CA VAL A 172 -22.54 -5.80 18.46
C VAL A 172 -23.80 -5.81 19.32
N ALA A 173 -24.02 -6.85 20.12
CA ALA A 173 -25.21 -6.95 20.96
C ALA A 173 -25.27 -5.80 21.99
N SER A 174 -24.13 -5.36 22.53
CA SER A 174 -24.08 -4.25 23.48
C SER A 174 -24.43 -2.89 22.86
N GLU A 175 -24.09 -2.70 21.58
CA GLU A 175 -24.40 -1.48 20.83
C GLU A 175 -25.91 -1.43 20.53
N ASP A 176 -26.48 -2.53 20.03
CA ASP A 176 -27.92 -2.64 19.73
C ASP A 176 -28.77 -2.49 21.01
N LEU A 177 -28.36 -3.11 22.11
CA LEU A 177 -29.03 -2.95 23.41
C LEU A 177 -29.00 -1.50 23.92
N ALA A 178 -27.90 -0.78 23.70
CA ALA A 178 -27.78 0.63 24.07
C ALA A 178 -28.73 1.53 23.27
N THR A 179 -29.11 1.11 22.05
CA THR A 179 -30.11 1.79 21.21
C THR A 179 -31.56 1.40 21.53
N GLY A 180 -31.79 0.56 22.54
CA GLY A 180 -33.12 0.14 22.98
C GLY A 180 -33.74 -1.00 22.17
N VAL A 181 -32.95 -1.71 21.36
CA VAL A 181 -33.39 -2.90 20.63
C VAL A 181 -33.64 -4.04 21.63
N PRO A 182 -34.74 -4.81 21.50
CA PRO A 182 -34.98 -5.96 22.37
C PRO A 182 -33.88 -7.02 22.23
N LEU A 183 -33.55 -7.69 23.34
CA LEU A 183 -32.42 -8.62 23.43
C LEU A 183 -32.44 -9.71 22.35
N THR A 184 -33.62 -10.23 22.01
CA THR A 184 -33.77 -11.28 20.97
C THR A 184 -33.33 -10.78 19.60
N ASP A 185 -33.69 -9.55 19.25
CA ASP A 185 -33.41 -8.97 17.94
C ASP A 185 -31.96 -8.50 17.87
N ALA A 186 -31.43 -7.97 18.97
CA ALA A 186 -30.01 -7.63 19.12
C ALA A 186 -29.12 -8.87 18.98
N LEU A 187 -29.50 -10.01 19.59
CA LEU A 187 -28.75 -11.26 19.44
C LEU A 187 -28.84 -11.82 18.02
N ALA A 188 -30.02 -11.79 17.38
CA ALA A 188 -30.18 -12.23 16.00
C ALA A 188 -29.37 -11.35 15.03
N GLY A 189 -29.41 -10.03 15.19
CA GLY A 189 -28.61 -9.06 14.44
C GLY A 189 -27.11 -9.25 14.64
N ALA A 190 -26.67 -9.50 15.88
CA ALA A 190 -25.29 -9.83 16.19
C ALA A 190 -24.84 -11.12 15.47
N VAL A 191 -25.62 -12.19 15.50
CA VAL A 191 -25.27 -13.46 14.81
C VAL A 191 -25.09 -13.23 13.32
N VAL A 192 -26.05 -12.57 12.67
CA VAL A 192 -26.01 -12.33 11.22
C VAL A 192 -24.85 -11.41 10.86
N SER A 193 -24.64 -10.33 11.60
CA SER A 193 -23.58 -9.35 11.32
C SER A 193 -22.19 -9.96 11.53
N VAL A 194 -21.98 -10.73 12.60
CA VAL A 194 -20.72 -11.42 12.88
C VAL A 194 -20.45 -12.51 11.85
N ALA A 195 -21.44 -13.36 11.53
CA ALA A 195 -21.29 -14.38 10.49
C ALA A 195 -20.94 -13.75 9.14
N THR A 196 -21.58 -12.63 8.79
CA THR A 196 -21.32 -11.95 7.52
C THR A 196 -19.94 -11.28 7.50
N ARG A 197 -19.63 -10.45 8.51
CA ARG A 197 -18.42 -9.60 8.53
C ARG A 197 -17.14 -10.35 8.89
N LEU A 198 -17.22 -11.37 9.76
CA LEU A 198 -16.03 -12.08 10.23
C LEU A 198 -15.80 -13.43 9.55
N ILE A 199 -16.82 -14.00 8.90
CA ILE A 199 -16.70 -15.31 8.25
C ILE A 199 -16.91 -15.20 6.74
N ALA A 200 -18.11 -14.81 6.30
CA ALA A 200 -18.46 -14.82 4.88
C ALA A 200 -17.60 -13.86 4.06
N VAL A 201 -17.50 -12.59 4.46
CA VAL A 201 -16.73 -11.58 3.75
C VAL A 201 -15.23 -11.95 3.70
N PRO A 202 -14.55 -12.28 4.80
CA PRO A 202 -13.15 -12.70 4.74
C PRO A 202 -12.93 -13.98 3.92
N ALA A 203 -13.84 -14.95 3.95
CA ALA A 203 -13.73 -16.16 3.13
C ALA A 203 -13.83 -15.85 1.63
N VAL A 204 -14.79 -15.01 1.23
CA VAL A 204 -14.95 -14.58 -0.17
C VAL A 204 -13.74 -13.77 -0.62
N VAL A 205 -13.29 -12.82 0.21
CA VAL A 205 -12.12 -11.99 -0.09
C VAL A 205 -10.86 -12.84 -0.21
N PHE A 206 -10.64 -13.81 0.68
CA PHE A 206 -9.54 -14.75 0.59
C PHE A 206 -9.54 -15.54 -0.73
N LEU A 207 -10.70 -16.10 -1.11
CA LEU A 207 -10.82 -16.88 -2.35
C LEU A 207 -10.62 -16.01 -3.59
N ALA A 208 -11.20 -14.81 -3.60
CA ALA A 208 -11.04 -13.86 -4.70
C ALA A 208 -9.58 -13.42 -4.84
N ALA A 209 -8.92 -13.10 -3.73
CA ALA A 209 -7.51 -12.73 -3.67
C ALA A 209 -6.62 -13.86 -4.20
N ARG A 210 -6.85 -15.08 -3.73
CA ARG A 210 -6.11 -16.27 -4.16
C ARG A 210 -6.31 -16.56 -5.65
N ALA A 211 -7.56 -16.52 -6.13
CA ALA A 211 -7.87 -16.72 -7.53
C ALA A 211 -7.23 -15.65 -8.43
N ALA A 212 -7.31 -14.38 -8.02
CA ALA A 212 -6.66 -13.28 -8.71
C ALA A 212 -5.14 -13.47 -8.77
N ALA A 213 -4.52 -13.85 -7.65
CA ALA A 213 -3.07 -14.10 -7.58
C ALA A 213 -2.62 -15.27 -8.47
N VAL A 214 -3.33 -16.41 -8.44
CA VAL A 214 -3.05 -17.55 -9.32
C VAL A 214 -3.20 -17.17 -10.79
N TRP A 215 -4.21 -16.37 -11.13
CA TRP A 215 -4.41 -15.86 -12.48
C TRP A 215 -3.33 -14.84 -12.92
N LEU A 216 -2.86 -14.03 -11.97
CA LEU A 216 -1.84 -13.00 -12.23
C LEU A 216 -0.43 -13.60 -12.31
N GLN A 217 -0.16 -14.69 -11.59
CA GLN A 217 1.15 -15.35 -11.51
C GLN A 217 1.82 -15.60 -12.88
N PRO A 218 1.18 -16.23 -13.88
CA PRO A 218 1.81 -16.43 -15.19
C PRO A 218 2.10 -15.10 -15.91
N ARG A 219 1.26 -14.08 -15.71
CA ARG A 219 1.47 -12.75 -16.31
C ARG A 219 2.62 -12.01 -15.64
N LEU A 220 2.78 -12.15 -14.33
CA LEU A 220 3.88 -11.57 -13.57
C LEU A 220 5.24 -12.17 -13.96
N GLN A 221 5.28 -13.43 -14.39
CA GLN A 221 6.52 -14.05 -14.91
C GLN A 221 7.02 -13.35 -16.18
N VAL A 222 6.12 -12.90 -17.06
CA VAL A 222 6.49 -12.07 -18.22
C VAL A 222 7.11 -10.74 -17.76
N TYR A 223 6.54 -10.14 -16.71
CA TYR A 223 7.10 -8.91 -16.13
C TYR A 223 8.40 -9.12 -15.37
N GLN A 224 8.74 -10.33 -14.92
CA GLN A 224 10.06 -10.59 -14.33
C GLN A 224 11.17 -10.43 -15.36
N GLN A 225 10.93 -10.81 -16.61
CA GLN A 225 11.86 -10.51 -17.71
C GLN A 225 11.97 -8.98 -17.89
N LEU A 226 10.85 -8.26 -17.85
CA LEU A 226 10.83 -6.79 -17.88
C LEU A 226 11.52 -6.15 -16.66
N ALA A 227 11.51 -6.80 -15.50
CA ALA A 227 12.16 -6.33 -14.29
C ALA A 227 13.68 -6.30 -14.44
N GLU A 228 14.27 -7.19 -15.23
CA GLU A 228 15.70 -7.13 -15.56
C GLU A 228 16.04 -5.92 -16.43
N TYR A 229 15.17 -5.59 -17.40
CA TYR A 229 15.28 -4.36 -18.18
C TYR A 229 15.10 -3.12 -17.28
N LEU A 230 14.07 -3.08 -16.44
CA LEU A 230 13.82 -2.01 -15.48
C LEU A 230 14.97 -1.83 -14.49
N ARG A 231 15.64 -2.90 -14.06
CA ARG A 231 16.80 -2.83 -13.16
C ARG A 231 17.97 -2.10 -13.80
N VAL A 232 18.18 -2.29 -15.09
CA VAL A 232 19.19 -1.55 -15.87
C VAL A 232 18.79 -0.08 -15.99
N MET A 233 17.49 0.21 -16.15
CA MET A 233 16.96 1.57 -16.25
C MET A 233 16.84 2.30 -14.90
N TRP A 234 16.82 1.58 -13.79
CA TRP A 234 16.59 2.14 -12.45
C TRP A 234 17.66 3.15 -12.06
N ILE A 235 18.93 2.95 -12.44
CA ILE A 235 20.00 3.90 -12.11
C ILE A 235 19.75 5.26 -12.79
N PRO A 236 19.53 5.31 -14.12
CA PRO A 236 19.11 6.55 -14.80
C PRO A 236 17.82 7.16 -14.24
N ILE A 237 16.78 6.35 -13.99
CA ILE A 237 15.49 6.83 -13.44
C ILE A 237 15.69 7.40 -12.03
N GLY A 238 16.53 6.77 -11.21
CA GLY A 238 16.88 7.25 -9.89
C GLY A 238 17.63 8.58 -9.96
N GLY A 239 18.61 8.69 -10.86
CA GLY A 239 19.32 9.95 -11.13
C GLY A 239 18.36 11.06 -11.59
N PHE A 240 17.45 10.74 -12.51
CA PHE A 240 16.39 11.64 -12.98
C PHE A 240 15.57 12.19 -11.82
N ALA A 241 15.04 11.30 -10.97
CA ALA A 241 14.18 11.64 -9.85
C ALA A 241 14.93 12.50 -8.82
N VAL A 242 16.17 12.16 -8.50
CA VAL A 242 17.01 12.94 -7.57
C VAL A 242 17.24 14.35 -8.09
N GLY A 243 17.54 14.51 -9.37
CA GLY A 243 17.72 15.84 -9.98
C GLY A 243 16.44 16.67 -9.94
N TYR A 244 15.29 16.08 -10.26
CA TYR A 244 13.99 16.76 -10.15
C TYR A 244 13.67 17.19 -8.73
N VAL A 245 13.86 16.29 -7.75
CA VAL A 245 13.64 16.60 -6.33
C VAL A 245 14.56 17.74 -5.87
N ALA A 246 15.83 17.74 -6.30
CA ALA A 246 16.75 18.82 -5.98
C ALA A 246 16.27 20.17 -6.56
N ILE A 247 15.86 20.21 -7.83
CA ILE A 247 15.27 21.41 -8.44
C ILE A 247 14.05 21.87 -7.65
N ILE A 248 13.13 20.94 -7.33
CA ILE A 248 11.90 21.25 -6.61
C ILE A 248 12.20 21.87 -5.24
N ILE A 249 13.07 21.24 -4.44
CA ILE A 249 13.41 21.72 -3.09
C ILE A 249 14.09 23.08 -3.15
N VAL A 250 15.05 23.25 -4.05
CA VAL A 250 15.80 24.51 -4.20
C VAL A 250 14.86 25.66 -4.59
N PHE A 251 14.00 25.45 -5.59
CA PHE A 251 13.07 26.49 -6.03
C PHE A 251 11.91 26.73 -5.08
N ALA A 252 11.48 25.73 -4.31
CA ALA A 252 10.56 25.92 -3.19
C ALA A 252 11.17 26.85 -2.15
N GLY A 253 12.45 26.64 -1.80
CA GLY A 253 13.21 27.50 -0.89
C GLY A 253 13.35 28.94 -1.42
N PHE A 254 13.70 29.11 -2.70
CA PHE A 254 13.77 30.45 -3.30
C PHE A 254 12.41 31.14 -3.39
N GLY A 255 11.33 30.41 -3.70
CA GLY A 255 9.97 30.94 -3.73
C GLY A 255 9.53 31.46 -2.36
N GLY A 256 9.68 30.63 -1.32
CA GLY A 256 9.38 31.02 0.05
C GLY A 256 10.26 32.16 0.56
N MET A 257 11.54 32.18 0.20
CA MET A 257 12.45 33.29 0.52
C MET A 257 12.00 34.59 -0.16
N LEU A 258 11.67 34.54 -1.45
CA LEU A 258 11.22 35.71 -2.22
C LEU A 258 9.91 36.27 -1.67
N ALA A 259 8.94 35.41 -1.34
CA ALA A 259 7.68 35.82 -0.70
C ALA A 259 7.92 36.51 0.66
N ARG A 260 8.95 36.11 1.40
CA ARG A 260 9.29 36.74 2.68
C ARG A 260 9.94 38.13 2.53
N PHE A 261 10.71 38.34 1.47
CA PHE A 261 11.33 39.64 1.19
C PHE A 261 10.40 40.61 0.47
N ILE A 262 9.54 40.08 -0.40
CA ILE A 262 8.56 40.83 -1.18
C ILE A 262 7.22 40.13 -0.98
N PRO A 263 6.43 40.54 0.04
CA PRO A 263 5.14 39.89 0.36
C PRO A 263 4.17 39.88 -0.81
N GLU A 264 4.22 40.91 -1.65
CA GLU A 264 3.39 41.04 -2.85
C GLU A 264 3.92 40.23 -4.05
N ALA A 265 4.95 39.39 -3.90
CA ALA A 265 5.52 38.64 -5.01
C ALA A 265 4.59 37.51 -5.50
N PHE A 266 3.79 36.95 -4.59
CA PHE A 266 2.89 35.84 -4.84
C PHE A 266 1.53 36.08 -4.17
N VAL A 267 0.45 35.74 -4.86
CA VAL A 267 -0.91 35.71 -4.30
C VAL A 267 -1.17 34.32 -3.72
N GLY A 268 -1.77 34.27 -2.52
CA GLY A 268 -2.08 33.02 -1.82
C GLY A 268 -0.92 32.45 -0.98
N ALA A 269 0.15 33.23 -0.79
CA ALA A 269 1.37 32.81 -0.09
C ALA A 269 1.43 33.20 1.40
N GLU A 270 0.42 33.89 1.92
CA GLU A 270 0.42 34.54 3.25
C GLU A 270 0.65 33.56 4.40
N ASP A 271 0.00 32.40 4.34
CA ASP A 271 0.10 31.32 5.33
C ASP A 271 0.78 30.06 4.77
N ALA A 272 1.47 30.19 3.63
CA ALA A 272 1.99 29.04 2.90
C ALA A 272 3.13 28.34 3.66
N GLY A 273 2.84 27.12 4.13
CA GLY A 273 3.81 26.24 4.76
C GLY A 273 4.84 25.67 3.77
N ILE A 274 5.89 25.02 4.30
CA ILE A 274 6.95 24.37 3.48
C ILE A 274 6.34 23.38 2.46
N GLY A 275 5.30 22.64 2.86
CA GLY A 275 4.62 21.68 1.98
C GLY A 275 3.97 22.34 0.76
N GLU A 276 3.38 23.52 0.93
CA GLU A 276 2.74 24.26 -0.16
C GLU A 276 3.76 24.82 -1.14
N TRP A 277 4.91 25.30 -0.64
CA TRP A 277 6.02 25.73 -1.50
C TRP A 277 6.63 24.56 -2.30
N ILE A 278 6.75 23.39 -1.68
CA ILE A 278 7.19 22.17 -2.37
C ILE A 278 6.16 21.78 -3.44
N ALA A 279 4.86 21.82 -3.13
CA ALA A 279 3.80 21.50 -4.08
C ALA A 279 3.77 22.48 -5.26
N PHE A 280 3.80 23.78 -4.97
CA PHE A 280 3.91 24.84 -5.97
C PHE A 280 5.12 24.60 -6.91
N SER A 281 6.30 24.38 -6.32
CA SER A 281 7.53 24.11 -7.08
C SER A 281 7.45 22.81 -7.89
N PHE A 282 6.82 21.76 -7.36
CA PHE A 282 6.59 20.50 -8.08
C PHE A 282 5.73 20.70 -9.34
N PHE A 283 4.58 21.35 -9.22
CA PHE A 283 3.70 21.60 -10.36
C PHE A 283 4.38 22.51 -11.40
N ARG A 284 5.11 23.55 -10.96
CA ARG A 284 5.87 24.41 -11.87
C ARG A 284 6.99 23.68 -12.60
N ALA A 285 7.71 22.77 -11.94
CA ALA A 285 8.73 21.94 -12.59
C ALA A 285 8.14 21.01 -13.67
N LEU A 286 6.84 20.71 -13.60
CA LEU A 286 6.08 19.97 -14.62
C LEU A 286 5.37 20.88 -15.64
N ALA A 287 5.63 22.19 -15.60
CA ALA A 287 4.94 23.20 -16.40
C ALA A 287 3.41 23.21 -16.20
N GLN A 288 2.95 22.85 -15.00
CA GLN A 288 1.54 22.89 -14.59
C GLN A 288 1.27 24.05 -13.62
N ASP A 289 0.03 24.52 -13.60
CA ASP A 289 -0.43 25.53 -12.65
C ASP A 289 -0.79 24.89 -11.32
N TYR A 290 -0.41 25.57 -10.23
CA TYR A 290 -0.82 25.24 -8.87
C TYR A 290 -1.83 26.29 -8.40
N PRO A 291 -3.04 25.89 -7.97
CA PRO A 291 -4.10 26.84 -7.64
C PRO A 291 -3.86 27.61 -6.34
N GLY A 292 -3.02 27.09 -5.43
CA GLY A 292 -2.82 27.69 -4.11
C GLY A 292 -1.88 28.91 -4.09
N ILE A 293 -0.94 29.00 -5.03
CA ILE A 293 0.08 30.07 -5.06
C ILE A 293 0.26 30.55 -6.51
N VAL A 294 0.11 31.85 -6.73
CA VAL A 294 0.20 32.47 -8.07
C VAL A 294 1.28 33.55 -8.10
N PRO A 295 2.28 33.46 -9.01
CA PRO A 295 3.28 34.51 -9.17
C PRO A 295 2.67 35.77 -9.79
N VAL A 296 2.92 36.94 -9.19
CA VAL A 296 2.42 38.23 -9.71
C VAL A 296 3.53 39.24 -9.98
N SER A 297 4.63 39.20 -9.23
CA SER A 297 5.76 40.10 -9.46
C SER A 297 6.69 39.64 -10.58
N ALA A 298 7.41 40.58 -11.19
CA ALA A 298 8.43 40.28 -12.21
C ALA A 298 9.51 39.32 -11.69
N ALA A 299 9.92 39.47 -10.43
CA ALA A 299 10.90 38.58 -9.80
C ALA A 299 10.34 37.14 -9.64
N ALA A 300 9.07 37.00 -9.26
CA ALA A 300 8.42 35.70 -9.16
C ALA A 300 8.28 35.02 -10.52
N TRP A 301 7.89 35.78 -11.56
CA TRP A 301 7.84 35.27 -12.93
C TRP A 301 9.20 34.86 -13.48
N LEU A 302 10.25 35.64 -13.20
CA LEU A 302 11.62 35.28 -13.55
C LEU A 302 12.03 33.97 -12.86
N LEU A 303 11.77 33.85 -11.56
CA LEU A 303 12.11 32.64 -10.79
C LEU A 303 11.41 31.40 -11.36
N VAL A 304 10.11 31.49 -11.61
CA VAL A 304 9.32 30.40 -12.22
C VAL A 304 9.83 30.09 -13.63
N GLY A 305 10.16 31.10 -14.44
CA GLY A 305 10.71 30.92 -15.78
C GLY A 305 12.04 30.16 -15.76
N VAL A 306 12.97 30.55 -14.88
CA VAL A 306 14.25 29.85 -14.69
C VAL A 306 14.02 28.42 -14.22
N GLN A 307 13.08 28.19 -13.31
CA GLN A 307 12.73 26.86 -12.84
C GLN A 307 12.27 25.95 -13.96
N VAL A 308 11.33 26.43 -14.79
CA VAL A 308 10.75 25.66 -15.89
C VAL A 308 11.83 25.34 -16.92
N ILE A 309 12.66 26.32 -17.29
CA ILE A 309 13.78 26.11 -18.24
C ILE A 309 14.74 25.06 -17.69
N LEU A 310 15.09 25.13 -16.40
CA LEU A 310 16.00 24.17 -15.78
C LEU A 310 15.39 22.77 -15.70
N ALA A 311 14.10 22.66 -15.35
CA ALA A 311 13.40 21.39 -15.27
C ALA A 311 13.28 20.72 -16.65
N VAL A 312 12.90 21.48 -17.68
CA VAL A 312 12.85 21.00 -19.07
C VAL A 312 14.24 20.63 -19.57
N GLY A 313 15.24 21.47 -19.33
CA GLY A 313 16.63 21.21 -19.69
C GLY A 313 17.17 19.94 -19.04
N TRP A 314 16.88 19.74 -17.76
CA TRP A 314 17.21 18.52 -17.02
C TRP A 314 16.54 17.29 -17.64
N ALA A 315 15.24 17.37 -17.93
CA ALA A 315 14.51 16.28 -18.56
C ALA A 315 15.12 15.90 -19.93
N LEU A 316 15.46 16.88 -20.75
CA LEU A 316 16.09 16.65 -22.07
C LEU A 316 17.47 16.00 -21.94
N VAL A 317 18.33 16.51 -21.06
CA VAL A 317 19.69 15.96 -20.84
C VAL A 317 19.60 14.53 -20.33
N VAL A 318 18.74 14.26 -19.36
CA VAL A 318 18.58 12.91 -18.82
C VAL A 318 17.97 11.98 -19.85
N PHE A 319 16.96 12.40 -20.61
CA PHE A 319 16.38 11.58 -21.68
C PHE A 319 17.43 11.22 -22.74
N ALA A 320 18.27 12.18 -23.15
CA ALA A 320 19.38 11.93 -24.07
C ALA A 320 20.39 10.91 -23.50
N ALA A 321 20.81 11.08 -22.24
CA ALA A 321 21.74 10.17 -21.57
C ALA A 321 21.15 8.76 -21.35
N VAL A 322 19.86 8.68 -21.05
CA VAL A 322 19.09 7.44 -20.92
C VAL A 322 19.06 6.72 -22.27
N MET A 323 18.66 7.40 -23.34
CA MET A 323 18.61 6.81 -24.68
C MET A 323 19.99 6.33 -25.16
N SER A 324 21.04 7.13 -24.93
CA SER A 324 22.40 6.74 -25.34
C SER A 324 22.96 5.55 -24.54
N SER A 325 22.57 5.41 -23.28
CA SER A 325 23.06 4.33 -22.40
C SER A 325 22.27 3.03 -22.51
N ILE A 326 20.97 3.13 -22.79
CA ILE A 326 20.05 1.98 -22.86
C ILE A 326 20.14 1.27 -24.21
N GLN A 327 20.22 2.01 -25.32
CA GLN A 327 20.22 1.44 -26.67
C GLN A 327 21.21 0.27 -26.88
N PRO A 328 22.52 0.40 -26.54
CA PRO A 328 23.47 -0.70 -26.71
C PRO A 328 23.23 -1.88 -25.75
N ARG A 329 22.55 -1.66 -24.62
CA ARG A 329 22.22 -2.73 -23.66
C ARG A 329 20.99 -3.51 -24.10
N LEU A 330 19.96 -2.83 -24.62
CA LEU A 330 18.78 -3.49 -25.19
C LEU A 330 19.14 -4.34 -26.41
N GLU A 331 20.00 -3.85 -27.30
CA GLU A 331 20.46 -4.62 -28.45
C GLU A 331 21.17 -5.92 -28.06
N ARG A 332 21.95 -5.92 -26.96
CA ARG A 332 22.61 -7.14 -26.46
C ARG A 332 21.60 -8.15 -25.93
N ILE A 333 20.62 -7.70 -25.15
CA ILE A 333 19.61 -8.61 -24.56
C ILE A 333 18.71 -9.18 -25.68
N ALA A 334 18.33 -8.36 -26.66
CA ALA A 334 17.57 -8.82 -27.82
C ALA A 334 18.32 -9.89 -28.64
N ARG A 335 19.64 -9.72 -28.86
CA ARG A 335 20.45 -10.74 -29.54
C ARG A 335 20.55 -12.04 -28.74
N GLN A 336 20.69 -11.96 -27.42
CA GLN A 336 20.75 -13.15 -26.55
C GLN A 336 19.45 -13.95 -26.54
N ALA A 337 18.30 -13.28 -26.53
CA ALA A 337 16.99 -13.93 -26.58
C ALA A 337 16.72 -14.64 -27.93
N LEU A 338 17.24 -14.09 -29.03
CA LEU A 338 17.14 -14.70 -30.35
C LEU A 338 18.04 -15.94 -30.48
N SER A 339 19.22 -15.96 -29.85
CA SER A 339 20.09 -17.15 -29.86
C SER A 339 19.56 -18.30 -28.99
N SER A 340 18.84 -18.00 -27.92
CA SER A 340 18.28 -19.04 -27.02
C SER A 340 16.99 -19.69 -27.54
N THR A 341 16.44 -19.20 -28.66
CA THR A 341 15.26 -19.78 -29.32
C THR A 341 15.61 -20.61 -30.56
N SER A 342 16.89 -20.61 -30.96
CA SER A 342 17.43 -21.41 -32.07
C SER A 342 18.11 -22.72 -31.64
N GLU A 343 18.20 -22.99 -30.34
CA GLU A 343 18.57 -24.28 -29.73
C GLU A 343 17.32 -24.99 -29.21
#